data_AF-A0A1G9GXQ2-F1
#
_entry.id   AF-A0A1G9GXQ2-F1
#
_cell.length_a   1.000
_cell.length_b   1.000
_cell.length_c   1.000
_cell.angle_alpha   90.00
_cell.angle_beta   90.00
_cell.angle_gamma   90.00
#
_symmetry.space_group_name_H-M   'P 1'
#
loop_
_entity.id
_entity.type
_entity.pdbx_description
1 polymer ?
#
loop_
_entity_poly.entity_id
_entity_poly.type
_entity_poly.pdbx_seq_one_letter_code
_entity_poly.pdbx_strand_id
1 'polypeptide(L)'
;MNNRRTFFISSTIIAIMTTLILPSSPGESTAILRYQYGFPINYITFFQTEPSSRWFGANFFTGNAGLSIDPAILLINILIIYFVIKFVAKIYSKSFYLLFSVSKK
;
A
#
# COMPACT_ATOMS: atom_id res chain seq x y z
N MET A 1 9.70 6.39 23.45
CA MET A 1 8.79 5.57 22.61
C MET A 1 9.61 4.47 21.95
N ASN A 2 9.20 3.20 21.98
CA ASN A 2 10.03 2.07 21.52
C ASN A 2 10.15 2.09 19.98
N ASN A 3 11.36 2.28 19.43
CA ASN A 3 11.59 2.42 17.99
C ASN A 3 10.95 1.31 17.16
N ARG A 4 10.95 0.06 17.63
CA ARG A 4 10.32 -1.07 16.90
C ARG A 4 8.81 -0.89 16.71
N ARG A 5 8.13 -0.39 17.73
CA ARG A 5 6.68 -0.13 17.69
C ARG A 5 6.37 1.01 16.72
N THR A 6 7.16 2.07 16.74
CA THR A 6 7.01 3.20 15.81
C THR A 6 7.20 2.77 14.36
N PHE A 7 8.22 1.96 14.06
CA PHE A 7 8.45 1.43 12.71
C PHE A 7 7.29 0.57 12.20
N PHE A 8 6.74 -0.31 13.05
CA PHE A 8 5.61 -1.15 12.66
C PHE A 8 4.35 -0.32 12.40
N ILE A 9 4.07 0.66 13.26
CA ILE A 9 2.92 1.55 13.08
C ILE A 9 3.06 2.37 11.79
N SER A 10 4.23 2.97 11.55
CA SER A 10 4.44 3.79 10.35
C SER A 10 4.37 2.95 9.07
N SER A 11 4.96 1.75 9.05
CA SER A 11 4.83 0.85 7.89
C SER A 11 3.38 0.43 7.64
N THR A 12 2.60 0.21 8.69
CA THR A 12 1.18 -0.13 8.58
C THR A 12 0.37 1.04 8.02
N ILE A 13 0.62 2.25 8.50
CA ILE A 13 -0.04 3.46 7.98
C ILE A 13 0.32 3.68 6.51
N ILE A 14 1.60 3.57 6.16
CA ILE A 14 2.06 3.69 4.76
C ILE A 14 1.38 2.64 3.88
N ALA A 15 1.33 1.39 4.33
CA ALA A 15 0.62 0.33 3.62
C ALA A 15 -0.83 0.75 3.37
N ILE A 16 -1.60 1.07 4.42
CA ILE A 16 -3.01 1.52 4.31
C ILE A 16 -3.16 2.72 3.36
N MET A 17 -2.27 3.71 3.41
CA MET A 17 -2.37 4.88 2.53
C MET A 17 -2.11 4.53 1.08
N THR A 18 -1.13 3.66 0.79
CA THR A 18 -0.85 3.22 -0.58
C THR A 18 -2.03 2.46 -1.19
N THR A 19 -2.90 1.86 -0.37
CA THR A 19 -4.06 1.11 -0.85
C THR A 19 -5.23 1.98 -1.28
N LEU A 20 -5.37 3.18 -0.70
CA LEU A 20 -6.43 4.13 -1.02
C LEU A 20 -6.11 4.99 -2.25
N ILE A 21 -4.82 5.16 -2.55
CA ILE A 21 -4.34 6.17 -3.51
C ILE A 21 -3.97 5.55 -4.87
N LEU A 22 -3.53 4.28 -4.91
CA LEU A 22 -3.02 3.65 -6.13
C LEU A 22 -4.07 2.70 -6.77
N PRO A 23 -4.82 3.15 -7.78
CA PRO A 23 -5.61 2.25 -8.62
C PRO A 23 -4.69 1.42 -9.52
N SER A 24 -4.86 0.10 -9.52
CA SER A 24 -3.99 -0.84 -10.23
C SER A 24 -4.51 -1.20 -11.64
N SER A 25 -5.19 -0.26 -12.30
CA SER A 25 -5.91 -0.39 -13.59
C SER A 25 -7.36 -0.89 -13.51
N PRO A 26 -8.26 -0.35 -14.36
CA PRO A 26 -9.59 -0.91 -14.55
C PRO A 26 -9.49 -2.19 -15.38
N GLY A 27 -9.96 -3.31 -14.83
CA GLY A 27 -10.26 -4.50 -15.62
C GLY A 27 -11.60 -4.28 -16.33
N GLU A 28 -11.58 -4.17 -17.66
CA GLU A 28 -12.80 -4.04 -18.44
C GLU A 28 -13.48 -5.41 -18.59
N SER A 29 -14.64 -5.57 -17.95
CA SER A 29 -15.64 -6.56 -18.32
C SER A 29 -16.83 -5.80 -18.91
N THR A 30 -17.38 -6.32 -20.00
CA THR A 30 -18.36 -5.66 -20.89
C THR A 30 -19.64 -5.15 -20.23
N ALA A 31 -19.93 -5.57 -18.99
CA ALA A 31 -21.08 -5.10 -18.21
C ALA A 31 -20.72 -4.62 -16.78
N ILE A 32 -19.50 -4.88 -16.29
CA ILE A 32 -19.07 -4.56 -14.92
C ILE A 32 -17.66 -3.99 -14.96
N LEU A 33 -17.51 -2.73 -14.60
CA LEU A 33 -16.22 -2.09 -14.40
C LEU A 33 -15.60 -2.63 -13.10
N ARG A 34 -14.38 -3.17 -13.22
CA ARG A 34 -13.64 -3.71 -12.08
C ARG A 34 -12.46 -2.79 -11.76
N TYR A 35 -12.49 -2.13 -10.60
CA TYR A 35 -11.38 -1.31 -10.13
C TYR A 35 -10.60 -2.07 -9.06
N GLN A 36 -9.33 -2.34 -9.34
CA GLN A 36 -8.44 -2.97 -8.39
C GLN A 36 -7.58 -1.92 -7.70
N TYR A 37 -7.33 -2.10 -6.40
CA TYR A 37 -6.47 -1.26 -5.59
C TYR A 37 -5.57 -2.11 -4.70
N GLY A 38 -4.40 -1.55 -4.41
CA GLY A 38 -3.40 -2.16 -3.54
C GLY A 38 -2.00 -2.00 -4.11
N PHE A 39 -1.03 -1.97 -3.21
CA PHE A 39 0.39 -1.96 -3.55
C PHE A 39 1.17 -2.68 -2.45
N PRO A 40 2.19 -3.50 -2.80
CA PRO A 40 2.60 -3.90 -4.15
C PRO A 40 1.68 -4.92 -4.84
N ILE A 41 0.83 -5.63 -4.08
CA ILE A 41 -0.13 -6.61 -4.61
C ILE A 41 -1.56 -6.07 -4.42
N ASN A 42 -2.42 -6.24 -5.42
CA ASN A 42 -3.81 -5.81 -5.35
C ASN A 42 -4.58 -6.69 -4.36
N TYR A 43 -5.37 -6.08 -3.48
CA TYR A 43 -6.17 -6.82 -2.50
C TYR A 43 -7.57 -6.24 -2.29
N ILE A 44 -7.84 -5.05 -2.84
CA ILE A 44 -9.19 -4.49 -2.90
C ILE A 44 -9.66 -4.54 -4.35
N THR A 45 -10.89 -5.01 -4.56
CA THR A 45 -11.57 -4.95 -5.84
C THR A 45 -12.96 -4.34 -5.64
N PHE A 46 -13.26 -3.30 -6.40
CA PHE A 46 -14.60 -2.75 -6.55
C PHE A 46 -15.24 -3.28 -7.83
N PHE A 47 -16.52 -3.59 -7.74
CA PHE A 47 -17.37 -3.93 -8.87
C PHE A 47 -18.39 -2.81 -9.08
N GLN A 48 -18.44 -2.28 -10.29
CA GLN A 48 -19.27 -1.13 -10.64
C GLN A 48 -20.06 -1.42 -11.91
N THR A 49 -21.38 -1.39 -11.82
CA THR A 49 -22.29 -1.66 -12.95
C THR A 49 -22.51 -0.44 -13.85
N GLU A 50 -22.40 0.78 -13.29
CA GLU A 50 -22.60 2.05 -14.02
C GLU A 50 -21.46 3.03 -13.70
N PRO A 51 -20.94 3.80 -14.69
CA PRO A 51 -19.80 4.67 -14.50
C PRO A 51 -20.20 5.94 -13.71
N SER A 52 -20.08 5.87 -12.38
CA SER A 52 -20.31 6.98 -11.46
C SER A 52 -19.01 7.69 -11.09
N SER A 53 -17.86 6.98 -11.01
CA SER A 53 -16.53 7.57 -10.75
C SER A 53 -15.38 6.54 -10.83
N ARG A 54 -14.16 6.99 -11.17
CA ARG A 54 -12.92 6.18 -11.05
C ARG A 54 -12.25 6.27 -9.66
N TRP A 55 -12.79 7.09 -8.75
CA TRP A 55 -12.19 7.36 -7.44
C TRP A 55 -12.67 6.40 -6.35
N PHE A 56 -11.74 5.89 -5.54
CA PHE A 56 -12.02 4.97 -4.42
C PHE A 56 -13.08 5.52 -3.47
N GLY A 57 -12.90 6.75 -2.99
CA GLY A 57 -13.76 7.34 -1.97
C GLY A 57 -15.20 7.48 -2.45
N ALA A 58 -15.40 7.94 -3.69
CA ALA A 58 -16.72 8.02 -4.29
C ALA A 58 -17.36 6.62 -4.31
N ASN A 59 -16.68 5.62 -4.89
CA ASN A 59 -17.20 4.26 -5.01
C ASN A 59 -17.44 3.56 -3.66
N PHE A 60 -16.70 3.91 -2.61
CA PHE A 60 -16.86 3.37 -1.25
C PHE A 60 -18.12 3.90 -0.56
N PHE A 61 -18.49 5.17 -0.76
CA PHE A 61 -19.64 5.79 -0.10
C PHE A 61 -20.91 5.84 -0.97
N THR A 62 -20.81 5.69 -2.29
CA THR A 62 -21.98 5.72 -3.20
C THR A 62 -22.73 4.39 -3.31
N GLY A 63 -22.26 3.32 -2.66
CA GLY A 63 -23.02 2.06 -2.55
C GLY A 63 -23.04 1.20 -3.81
N ASN A 64 -21.89 1.00 -4.46
CA ASN A 64 -21.77 0.14 -5.64
C ASN A 64 -22.02 -1.35 -5.35
N ALA A 65 -22.22 -2.13 -6.43
CA ALA A 65 -22.65 -3.53 -6.46
C ALA A 65 -21.78 -4.54 -5.65
N GLY A 66 -20.57 -4.17 -5.23
CA GLY A 66 -19.79 -4.99 -4.32
C GLY A 66 -18.36 -4.48 -4.05
N LEU A 67 -17.88 -4.77 -2.83
CA LEU A 67 -16.52 -4.56 -2.38
C LEU A 67 -15.93 -5.92 -1.98
N SER A 68 -14.84 -6.32 -2.64
CA SER A 68 -14.05 -7.49 -2.23
C SER A 68 -12.72 -7.03 -1.65
N ILE A 69 -12.42 -7.49 -0.44
CA ILE A 69 -11.15 -7.25 0.25
C ILE A 69 -10.56 -8.61 0.57
N ASP A 70 -9.28 -8.80 0.26
CA ASP A 70 -8.48 -9.95 0.68
C ASP A 70 -7.56 -9.55 1.86
N PRO A 71 -7.93 -9.91 3.11
CA PRO A 71 -7.14 -9.58 4.29
C PRO A 71 -5.77 -10.28 4.32
N ALA A 72 -5.63 -11.43 3.68
CA ALA A 72 -4.37 -12.17 3.64
C ALA A 72 -3.36 -11.43 2.75
N ILE A 73 -3.79 -10.93 1.59
CA ILE A 73 -2.93 -10.10 0.74
C ILE A 73 -2.61 -8.75 1.40
N LEU A 74 -3.55 -8.16 2.15
CA LEU A 74 -3.26 -6.97 2.95
C LEU A 74 -2.12 -7.22 3.95
N LEU A 75 -2.15 -8.35 4.66
CA LEU A 75 -1.07 -8.73 5.58
C LEU A 75 0.26 -8.89 4.85
N ILE A 76 0.26 -9.54 3.69
CA ILE A 76 1.46 -9.71 2.85
C ILE A 76 2.03 -8.36 2.42
N ASN A 77 1.20 -7.42 1.97
CA ASN A 77 1.64 -6.06 1.61
C ASN A 77 2.29 -5.34 2.80
N ILE A 78 1.68 -5.41 3.98
CA ILE A 78 2.24 -4.81 5.21
C ILE A 78 3.62 -5.41 5.50
N LEU A 79 3.77 -6.73 5.39
CA LEU A 79 5.06 -7.40 5.61
C LEU A 79 6.10 -6.97 4.58
N ILE A 80 5.75 -6.94 3.29
CA ILE A 80 6.66 -6.50 2.22
C ILE A 80 7.13 -5.06 2.50
N ILE A 81 6.21 -4.13 2.71
CA ILE A 81 6.51 -2.72 2.99
C ILE A 81 7.37 -2.58 4.25
N TYR A 82 7.06 -3.32 5.31
CA TYR A 82 7.86 -3.35 6.53
C TYR A 82 9.31 -3.80 6.26
N PHE A 83 9.51 -4.89 5.51
CA PHE A 83 10.85 -5.37 5.18
C PHE A 83 11.60 -4.41 4.25
N VAL A 84 10.94 -3.79 3.28
CA VAL A 84 11.53 -2.77 2.41
C VAL A 84 12.00 -1.57 3.24
N ILE A 85 11.14 -1.02 4.10
CA ILE A 85 11.50 0.11 4.97
C ILE A 85 12.68 -0.27 5.87
N LYS A 86 12.65 -1.47 6.48
CA LYS A 86 13.73 -1.96 7.35
C LYS A 86 15.05 -2.12 6.58
N PHE A 87 14.99 -2.64 5.36
CA PHE A 87 16.16 -2.80 4.49
C PHE A 87 16.76 -1.46 4.09
N VAL A 88 15.92 -0.52 3.66
CA VAL A 88 16.31 0.85 3.31
C VAL A 88 16.94 1.55 4.52
N ALA A 89 16.31 1.48 5.69
CA ALA A 89 16.84 2.04 6.93
C ALA A 89 18.23 1.47 7.28
N LYS A 90 18.44 0.16 7.08
CA LYS A 90 19.73 -0.51 7.30
C LYS A 90 20.81 -0.02 6.33
N ILE A 91 20.47 0.21 5.06
CA ILE A 91 21.41 0.77 4.07
C ILE A 91 21.84 2.17 4.51
N TYR A 92 20.89 3.06 4.80
CA TYR A 92 21.21 4.43 5.21
C TYR A 92 22.00 4.49 6.51
N SER A 93 21.69 3.64 7.50
CA SER A 93 22.50 3.59 8.72
C SER A 93 23.93 3.15 8.46
N LYS A 94 24.15 2.17 7.57
CA LYS A 94 25.50 1.68 7.23
C LYS A 94 26.28 2.72 6.44
N SER A 95 25.65 3.38 5.46
CA SER A 95 26.27 4.44 4.65
C SER A 95 26.67 5.65 5.50
N PHE A 96 25.85 6.03 6.50
CA PHE A 96 26.17 7.12 7.42
C PHE A 96 27.41 6.82 8.30
N TYR A 97 27.51 5.59 8.81
CA TYR A 97 28.68 5.16 9.62
C TYR A 97 29.99 5.14 8.81
N LEU A 98 29.96 4.69 7.56
CA LEU A 98 31.14 4.66 6.70
C LEU A 98 31.64 6.08 6.36
N LEU A 99 30.74 7.03 6.14
CA LEU A 99 31.09 8.42 5.83
C LEU A 99 31.84 9.10 7.00
N PHE A 100 31.38 8.86 8.23
CA PHE A 100 32.05 9.38 9.44
C PHE A 100 33.37 8.68 9.78
N SER A 101 33.53 7.41 9.41
CA SER A 101 34.80 6.68 9.58
C SER A 101 35.89 7.19 8.65
N VAL A 102 35.54 7.64 7.43
CA VAL A 102 36.50 8.17 6.46
C VAL A 102 36.90 9.60 6.80
N SER A 103 36.00 10.41 7.35
CA SER A 103 36.28 11.80 7.75
C SER A 103 37.19 11.95 8.99
N LYS A 104 37.51 10.86 9.70
CA LYS A 104 38.37 10.86 10.90
C LYS A 104 39.80 10.37 10.64
N LYS A 105 40.17 10.11 9.38
CA LYS A 105 41.55 9.88 8.96
C LYS A 105 42.08 11.11 8.24
#